data_AF-A0A447P6W4-F1
#
_entry.id   AF-A0A447P6W4-F1
#
_cell.length_a   1.000
_cell.length_b   1.000
_cell.length_c   1.000
_cell.angle_alpha   90.00
_cell.angle_beta   90.00
_cell.angle_gamma   90.00
#
_symmetry.space_group_name_H-M   'P 1'
#
loop_
_entity.id
_entity.type
_entity.pdbx_description
1 polymer ?
#
loop_
_entity_poly.entity_id
_entity_poly.type
_entity_poly.pdbx_seq_one_letter_code
_entity_poly.pdbx_strand_id
1 'polypeptide(L)' 'MLLGDRTTRRVNETLFAPLFRLLPGNWKSIDARDVARAMLAEALAPAQEGVTILTSSQLREKAG' A
#
# COMPACT_ATOMS: atom_id res chain seq x y z
N MET A 1 -3.70 -5.64 0.04
CA MET A 1 -4.04 -5.59 1.48
C MET A 1 -3.14 -4.57 2.16
N LEU A 2 -3.72 -3.58 2.86
CA LEU A 2 -2.96 -2.58 3.60
C LEU A 2 -2.63 -3.17 4.98
N LEU A 3 -1.34 -3.37 5.24
CA LEU A 3 -0.85 -3.96 6.49
C LEU A 3 -0.45 -2.83 7.44
N GLY A 4 -0.87 -2.92 8.69
CA GLY A 4 -0.53 -1.95 9.73
C GLY A 4 -1.16 -2.34 11.05
N ASP A 5 -0.60 -1.84 12.15
CA ASP A 5 -1.13 -2.14 13.48
C ASP A 5 -2.51 -1.49 13.65
N ARG A 6 -3.48 -2.27 14.13
CA ARG A 6 -4.87 -1.86 14.28
C ARG A 6 -5.43 -2.40 15.59
N THR A 7 -6.15 -1.57 16.32
CA THR A 7 -6.80 -1.87 17.62
C THR A 7 -7.87 -2.97 17.51
N THR A 8 -8.42 -3.20 16.33
CA THR A 8 -9.42 -4.25 16.06
C THR A 8 -8.89 -5.15 14.93
N ARG A 9 -8.20 -6.24 15.30
CA ARG A 9 -7.72 -7.24 14.34
C ARG A 9 -8.92 -7.95 13.70
N ARG A 10 -9.03 -7.93 12.38
CA ARG A 10 -9.94 -8.84 11.67
C ARG A 10 -9.32 -10.23 11.76
N VAL A 11 -9.90 -11.10 12.59
CA VAL A 11 -9.42 -12.48 12.83
C VAL A 11 -9.23 -13.26 11.51
N ASN A 12 -10.00 -12.88 10.49
CA ASN A 12 -9.95 -13.44 9.14
C ASN A 12 -8.65 -13.06 8.38
N GLU A 13 -7.95 -11.98 8.73
CA GLU A 13 -6.73 -11.55 8.04
C GLU A 13 -5.51 -12.42 8.40
N THR A 14 -5.45 -12.98 9.61
CA THR A 14 -4.31 -13.78 10.07
C THR A 14 -4.21 -15.13 9.35
N LEU A 15 -5.34 -15.70 8.92
CA LEU A 15 -5.37 -16.99 8.23
C LEU A 15 -4.98 -16.88 6.74
N PHE A 16 -5.37 -15.80 6.06
CA PHE A 16 -5.13 -15.61 4.62
C PHE A 16 -3.90 -14.75 4.29
N ALA A 17 -3.30 -14.06 5.25
CA ALA A 17 -2.06 -13.29 5.09
C ALA A 17 -0.91 -14.05 4.37
N PRO A 18 -0.62 -15.33 4.66
CA PRO A 18 0.45 -16.05 3.95
C PRO A 18 0.10 -16.32 2.48
N LEU A 19 -1.19 -16.44 2.13
CA LEU A 19 -1.63 -16.63 0.75
C LEU A 19 -1.37 -15.38 -0.11
N PHE A 20 -1.67 -14.19 0.44
CA PHE A 20 -1.45 -12.91 -0.25
C PHE A 20 0.04 -12.51 -0.40
N ARG A 21 0.96 -13.16 0.32
CA ARG A 21 2.41 -13.00 0.14
C ARG A 21 2.96 -13.78 -1.05
N LEU A 22 2.29 -14.88 -1.43
CA LEU A 22 2.74 -15.78 -2.49
C LEU A 22 2.16 -15.46 -3.87
N LEU A 23 1.19 -14.54 -3.95
CA LEU A 23 0.57 -14.15 -5.23
C LEU A 23 1.48 -13.18 -6.03
N PRO A 24 1.72 -13.44 -7.32
CA PRO A 24 2.49 -12.55 -8.19
C PRO A 24 1.73 -11.24 -8.48
N GLY A 25 2.48 -10.16 -8.74
CA GLY A 25 1.93 -8.87 -9.20
C GLY A 25 1.35 -7.96 -8.11
N ASN A 26 0.30 -7.21 -8.48
CA ASN A 26 -0.34 -6.13 -7.69
C ASN A 26 -1.10 -6.61 -6.43
N TRP A 27 -1.11 -7.92 -6.17
CA TRP A 27 -1.82 -8.55 -5.06
C TRP A 27 -0.99 -8.57 -3.77
N LYS A 28 0.32 -8.29 -3.87
CA LYS A 28 1.21 -8.18 -2.72
C LYS A 28 0.75 -7.05 -1.80
N SER A 29 0.62 -7.38 -0.52
CA SER A 29 0.35 -6.42 0.55
C SER A 29 1.36 -5.27 0.58
N ILE A 30 0.89 -4.07 0.93
CA ILE A 30 1.74 -2.89 1.12
C ILE A 30 1.66 -2.44 2.58
N ASP A 31 2.79 -2.03 3.14
CA ASP A 31 2.86 -1.50 4.49
C ASP A 31 2.22 -0.11 4.55
N ALA A 32 1.44 0.18 5.59
CA ALA A 32 0.83 1.48 5.81
C ALA A 32 1.87 2.61 5.87
N ARG A 33 3.07 2.33 6.38
CA ARG A 33 4.19 3.27 6.40
C ARG A 33 4.65 3.64 5.00
N ASP A 34 4.71 2.66 4.11
CA ASP A 34 5.13 2.88 2.72
C ASP A 34 4.08 3.72 1.98
N VAL A 35 2.80 3.44 2.20
CA VAL A 35 1.71 4.29 1.68
C VAL A 35 1.84 5.72 2.18
N ALA A 36 2.06 5.93 3.48
CA ALA A 36 2.20 7.27 4.05
C ALA A 36 3.39 8.04 3.45
N ARG A 37 4.53 7.37 3.23
CA ARG A 37 5.71 7.97 2.56
C ARG A 37 5.41 8.34 1.11
N ALA A 38 4.79 7.44 0.36
CA ALA A 38 4.43 7.70 -1.03
C ALA A 38 3.41 8.84 -1.16
N MET A 39 2.43 8.93 -0.24
CA MET A 39 1.47 10.04 -0.21
C MET A 39 2.14 11.37 0.11
N LEU A 40 3.09 11.39 1.06
CA LEU A 40 3.86 12.59 1.36
C LEU A 40 4.70 13.04 0.14
N ALA A 41 5.38 12.10 -0.52
CA ALA A 41 6.15 12.40 -1.71
C ALA A 41 5.26 12.94 -2.85
N GLU A 42 4.09 12.35 -3.08
CA GLU A 42 3.14 12.81 -4.10
C GLU A 42 2.57 14.20 -3.76
N ALA A 43 2.30 14.49 -2.49
CA ALA A 43 1.81 15.81 -2.07
C ALA A 43 2.85 16.93 -2.25
N LEU A 44 4.14 16.59 -2.26
CA LEU A 44 5.24 17.53 -2.48
C LEU A 44 5.66 17.63 -3.96
N ALA A 45 5.16 16.74 -4.81
CA ALA A 45 5.42 16.78 -6.25
C ALA A 45 4.67 17.95 -6.91
N PRO A 46 5.15 18.45 -8.06
CA PRO A 46 4.42 19.45 -8.83
C PRO A 46 2.99 19.00 -9.11
N ALA A 47 2.03 19.92 -8.94
CA ALA A 47 0.62 19.62 -9.15
C ALA A 47 0.39 19.14 -10.59
N GLN A 48 -0.26 17.99 -10.72
CA GLN A 48 -0.65 17.42 -12.00
C GLN A 48 -2.12 17.78 -12.25
N GLU A 49 -2.46 18.19 -13.46
CA GLU A 49 -3.86 18.42 -13.83
C GLU A 49 -4.63 17.09 -13.86
N GLY A 50 -5.83 17.08 -13.25
CA GLY A 50 -6.72 15.92 -13.25
C GLY A 50 -6.58 15.01 -12.01
N VAL A 51 -6.95 13.73 -12.18
CA VAL A 51 -6.98 12.74 -11.10
C VAL A 51 -5.86 11.71 -11.32
N THR A 52 -4.92 11.65 -10.38
CA THR A 52 -3.84 10.65 -10.40
C THR A 52 -4.24 9.41 -9.60
N ILE A 53 -4.26 8.24 -10.25
CA ILE A 53 -4.49 6.95 -9.60
C ILE A 53 -3.15 6.21 -9.49
N LEU A 54 -2.71 5.96 -8.26
CA LEU A 54 -1.48 5.21 -7.98
C LEU A 54 -1.81 3.77 -7.59
N THR A 55 -1.20 2.81 -8.27
CA THR A 55 -1.30 1.38 -7.96
C THR A 55 -0.41 1.00 -6.77
N SER A 56 -0.68 -0.15 -6.16
CA SER A 56 0.09 -0.66 -5.00
C SER A 56 1.57 -0.92 -5.31
N SER A 57 1.94 -1.17 -6.57
CA SER A 57 3.33 -1.28 -7.00
C SER A 57 4.00 0.10 -7.12
N GLN A 58 3.32 1.08 -7.71
CA GLN A 58 3.81 2.46 -7.83
C GLN A 58 3.98 3.13 -6.46
N LEU A 59 3.06 2.89 -5.52
CA LEU A 59 3.21 3.36 -4.14
C LEU A 59 4.46 2.76 -3.47
N ARG A 60 4.79 1.50 -3.76
CA ARG A 60 5.97 0.84 -3.19
C ARG A 60 7.27 1.36 -3.78
N GLU A 61 7.28 1.64 -5.08
CA GLU A 61 8.41 2.26 -5.77
C GLU A 61 8.69 3.66 -5.22
N LYS A 62 7.65 4.48 -5.00
CA LYS A 62 7.78 5.82 -4.42
C LYS A 62 8.14 5.83 -2.92
N ALA A 63 7.99 4.69 -2.23
CA ALA A 63 8.28 4.56 -0.80
C ALA A 63 9.69 4.06 -0.48
N GLY A 64 10.38 3.50 -1.48
CA GLY A 64 11.79 3.09 -1.40
C GLY A 64 12.72 4.28 -1.49
#